data_AF-A0A7V8W661-F1
#
_entry.id   AF-A0A7V8W661-F1
#
_cell.length_a   1.000
_cell.length_b   1.000
_cell.length_c   1.000
_cell.angle_alpha   90.00
_cell.angle_beta   90.00
_cell.angle_gamma   90.00
#
_symmetry.space_group_name_H-M   'P 1'
#
loop_
_entity.id
_entity.type
_entity.pdbx_description
1 polymer ?
#
loop_
_entity_poly.entity_id
_entity_poly.type
_entity_poly.pdbx_seq_one_letter_code
_entity_poly.pdbx_strand_id
1 'polypeptide(L)' 'ASNYSKAVLLKKARLIQQYLRDGLDVFVYFNNDANGNAVRNARLLKRMLAAMKVTAPA' A
#
# COMPACT_ATOMS: atom_id res chain seq x y z
N ALA A 1 2.91 -10.82 15.61
CA ALA A 1 1.86 -11.12 14.60
C ALA A 1 2.32 -10.56 13.26
N SER A 2 2.50 -11.42 12.26
CA SER A 2 3.05 -11.01 10.95
C SER A 2 2.05 -10.19 10.12
N ASN A 3 0.75 -10.30 10.36
CA ASN A 3 -0.27 -9.57 9.60
C ASN A 3 -0.39 -8.09 10.01
N TYR A 4 -0.40 -7.18 9.05
CA TYR A 4 -0.64 -5.76 9.31
C TYR A 4 -2.12 -5.46 9.53
N SER A 5 -2.42 -4.52 10.41
CA SER A 5 -3.77 -4.02 10.59
C SER A 5 -4.18 -3.11 9.42
N LYS A 6 -5.50 -2.98 9.20
CA LYS A 6 -6.06 -2.05 8.20
C LYS A 6 -5.57 -0.61 8.43
N ALA A 7 -5.47 -0.17 9.68
CA ALA A 7 -5.03 1.18 10.02
C ALA A 7 -3.57 1.44 9.61
N VAL A 8 -2.68 0.46 9.82
CA VAL A 8 -1.28 0.56 9.39
C VAL A 8 -1.20 0.64 7.87
N LEU A 9 -1.91 -0.22 7.15
CA LEU A 9 -1.94 -0.18 5.68
C LEU A 9 -2.55 1.10 5.13
N LEU A 10 -3.57 1.65 5.80
CA LEU A 10 -4.17 2.93 5.40
C LEU A 10 -3.19 4.10 5.57
N LYS A 11 -2.42 4.13 6.67
CA LYS A 11 -1.36 5.13 6.86
C LYS A 11 -0.30 5.04 5.76
N LYS A 12 0.07 3.82 5.36
CA LYS A 12 1.01 3.58 4.25
C LYS A 12 0.42 4.00 2.90
N ALA A 13 -0.86 3.69 2.63
CA ALA A 13 -1.55 4.10 1.40
C ALA A 13 -1.54 5.62 1.21
N ARG A 14 -1.80 6.39 2.27
CA ARG A 14 -1.74 7.87 2.24
C ARG A 14 -0.33 8.39 1.95
N LEU A 15 0.69 7.78 2.54
CA LEU A 15 2.08 8.15 2.27
C LEU A 15 2.49 7.86 0.82
N ILE A 16 2.08 6.70 0.29
CA ILE A 16 2.30 6.35 -1.12
C ILE A 16 1.60 7.37 -2.03
N GLN A 17 0.37 7.75 -1.72
CA GLN A 17 -0.36 8.77 -2.49
C GLN A 17 0.39 10.11 -2.49
N GLN A 18 1.00 10.50 -1.36
CA GLN A 18 1.82 11.71 -1.31
C GLN A 18 3.02 11.61 -2.27
N TYR A 19 3.80 10.53 -2.18
CA TYR A 19 4.97 10.35 -3.05
C TYR A 19 4.61 10.32 -4.54
N LEU A 20 3.48 9.68 -4.90
CA LEU A 20 3.00 9.69 -6.28
C LEU A 20 2.58 11.08 -6.75
N ARG A 21 1.97 11.91 -5.87
CA ARG A 21 1.66 13.32 -6.19
C ARG A 21 2.92 14.18 -6.35
N ASP A 22 3.99 13.82 -5.65
CA ASP A 22 5.29 14.48 -5.74
C ASP A 22 6.10 14.02 -6.98
N GLY A 23 5.52 13.18 -7.84
CA GLY A 23 6.15 12.73 -9.09
C GLY A 23 7.16 11.59 -8.92
N LEU A 24 7.14 10.88 -7.78
CA LEU A 24 8.03 9.76 -7.51
C LEU A 24 7.39 8.42 -7.88
N ASP A 25 8.20 7.49 -8.38
CA ASP A 25 7.82 6.08 -8.45
C ASP A 25 7.93 5.42 -7.08
N VAL A 26 7.00 4.51 -6.77
CA VAL A 26 6.94 3.84 -5.47
C VAL A 26 6.94 2.32 -5.62
N PHE A 27 7.98 1.69 -5.08
CA PHE A 27 8.12 0.23 -5.00
C PHE A 27 7.88 -0.24 -3.57
N VAL A 28 6.99 -1.22 -3.38
CA VAL A 28 6.59 -1.72 -2.05
C VAL A 28 6.83 -3.23 -1.95
N TYR A 29 7.55 -3.64 -0.90
CA TYR A 29 7.85 -5.04 -0.61
C TYR A 29 7.22 -5.46 0.72
N PHE A 30 6.53 -6.60 0.73
CA PHE A 30 5.99 -7.22 1.94
C PHE A 30 6.84 -8.45 2.28
N ASN A 31 7.64 -8.36 3.34
CA ASN A 31 8.50 -9.46 3.82
C ASN A 31 7.92 -10.16 5.07
N ASN A 32 6.60 -10.20 5.16
CA ASN A 32 5.84 -10.70 6.32
C ASN A 32 4.96 -11.89 5.92
N ASP A 33 5.52 -12.87 5.21
CA ASP A 33 4.72 -13.93 4.56
C ASP A 33 4.34 -15.12 5.46
N ALA A 34 4.61 -15.04 6.77
CA ALA A 34 4.08 -16.04 7.69
C ALA A 34 2.56 -16.13 7.55
N ASN A 35 2.03 -17.33 7.29
CA ASN A 35 0.60 -17.59 7.01
C ASN A 35 0.04 -16.91 5.75
N GLY A 36 0.88 -16.61 4.75
CA GLY A 36 0.47 -15.97 3.49
C GLY A 36 0.08 -14.50 3.65
N ASN A 37 0.54 -13.86 4.72
CA ASN A 37 0.15 -12.50 5.06
C ASN A 37 0.75 -11.46 4.09
N ALA A 38 1.88 -11.70 3.44
CA ALA A 38 2.47 -10.72 2.53
C ALA A 38 1.53 -10.47 1.35
N VAL A 39 1.05 -11.54 0.72
CA VAL A 39 0.11 -11.46 -0.41
C VAL A 39 -1.21 -10.84 0.01
N ARG A 40 -1.74 -11.20 1.18
CA ARG A 40 -3.00 -10.62 1.71
C ARG A 40 -2.88 -9.12 1.94
N ASN A 41 -1.78 -8.68 2.55
CA ASN A 41 -1.52 -7.27 2.83
C ASN A 41 -1.27 -6.48 1.54
N ALA A 42 -0.52 -7.03 0.59
CA ALA A 42 -0.30 -6.43 -0.73
C ALA A 42 -1.61 -6.21 -1.49
N ARG A 43 -2.50 -7.21 -1.53
CA ARG A 43 -3.81 -7.09 -2.19
C ARG A 43 -4.71 -6.08 -1.50
N LEU A 44 -4.68 -6.00 -0.17
CA LEU A 44 -5.44 -5.00 0.57
C LEU A 44 -4.93 -3.58 0.30
N LEU A 45 -3.61 -3.38 0.31
CA LEU A 45 -3.00 -2.09 -0.02
C LEU A 45 -3.35 -1.65 -1.45
N LYS A 46 -3.27 -2.57 -2.43
CA LYS A 46 -3.64 -2.28 -3.83
C LYS A 46 -5.10 -1.82 -3.95
N ARG A 47 -6.03 -2.45 -3.22
CA ARG A 47 -7.45 -2.03 -3.20
C ARG A 47 -7.64 -0.65 -2.56
N MET A 48 -6.92 -0.35 -1.47
CA MET A 48 -6.96 0.98 -0.84
C MET A 48 -6.50 2.07 -1.82
N LEU A 49 -5.39 1.85 -2.53
CA LEU A 49 -4.87 2.80 -3.51
C LEU A 49 -5.85 3.00 -4.69
N ALA A 50 -6.44 1.93 -5.21
CA ALA A 50 -7.46 2.04 -6.26
C ALA A 50 -8.69 2.85 -5.82
N ALA A 51 -9.16 2.65 -4.59
CA ALA A 51 -10.29 3.39 -4.03
C ALA A 51 -9.99 4.87 -3.78
N MET A 52 -8.71 5.24 -3.56
CA MET A 52 -8.29 6.62 -3.29
C MET A 52 -8.18 7.50 -4.56
N LYS A 53 -8.59 7.00 -5.74
CA LYS A 53 -8.39 7.67 -7.05
C LYS A 53 -6.97 8.21 -7.19
N VAL A 54 -5.99 7.31 -7.08
CA VAL A 54 -4.60 7.66 -7.38
C VAL A 54 -4.51 8.03 -8.86
N THR A 55 -4.49 9.33 -9.14
CA THR A 55 -4.09 9.88 -10.43
C THR A 55 -2.59 10.15 -10.34
N ALA A 56 -1.80 9.47 -11.17
CA ALA A 56 -0.45 9.94 -11.46
C ALA A 56 -0.56 11.33 -12.14
N PRO A 57 0.42 12.23 -11.95
CA PRO A 57 0.49 13.44 -12.76
C PRO A 57 0.50 13.06 -14.24
N ALA A 58 -0.23 13.82 -15.06
CA ALA A 58 -0.26 13.66 -16.52
C ALA A 58 1.09 13.99 -17.16
#